data_AF-A0AA36CCA6-F1
#
_entry.id   AF-A0AA36CCA6-F1
#
_cell.length_a   1.000
_cell.length_b   1.000
_cell.length_c   1.000
_cell.angle_alpha   90.00
_cell.angle_beta   90.00
_cell.angle_gamma   90.00
#
_symmetry.space_group_name_H-M   'P 1'
#
loop_
_entity.id
_entity.type
_entity.pdbx_description
1 polymer ?
#
loop_
_entity_poly.entity_id
_entity_poly.type
_entity_poly.pdbx_seq_one_letter_code
_entity_poly.pdbx_strand_id
1 'polypeptide(L)'
;MGPIGLWLLVALLTFSSASREDRFANPPKNYEKHLVFRIFPNTTDQLAALNLLYMKSHEYELDFWKAATGFDQFADIMVRESRALDLARRVNETKAQWKITIPDVQK
;
A
#
# COMPACT_ATOMS: atom_id res chain seq x y z
N MET A 1 -58.93 -23.87 49.65
CA MET A 1 -57.76 -23.05 50.01
C MET A 1 -56.50 -23.84 49.68
N GLY A 2 -55.70 -23.35 48.72
CA GLY A 2 -54.29 -23.72 48.44
C GLY A 2 -54.01 -25.01 47.63
N PRO A 3 -52.96 -25.05 46.78
CA PRO A 3 -52.42 -23.98 45.95
C PRO A 3 -52.28 -24.38 44.46
N ILE A 4 -52.21 -23.33 43.64
CA ILE A 4 -51.96 -23.35 42.19
C ILE A 4 -50.49 -23.75 41.96
N GLY A 5 -50.28 -24.83 41.19
CA GLY A 5 -48.98 -25.26 40.71
C GLY A 5 -48.84 -25.00 39.21
N LEU A 6 -48.28 -23.84 38.90
CA LEU A 6 -47.73 -23.44 37.59
C LEU A 6 -46.46 -24.28 37.29
N TRP A 7 -45.94 -24.18 36.05
CA TRP A 7 -44.73 -24.82 35.48
C TRP A 7 -45.01 -26.20 34.83
N LEU A 8 -44.68 -26.51 33.58
CA LEU A 8 -43.54 -26.06 32.77
C LEU A 8 -43.92 -26.13 31.27
N LEU A 9 -43.69 -25.03 30.56
CA LEU A 9 -43.79 -24.93 29.11
C LEU A 9 -42.80 -25.89 28.42
N VAL A 10 -43.33 -26.70 27.49
CA VAL A 10 -42.55 -27.42 26.48
C VAL A 10 -42.04 -26.39 25.48
N ALA A 11 -40.73 -26.14 25.48
CA ALA A 11 -40.07 -25.44 24.38
C ALA A 11 -39.01 -26.37 23.79
N LEU A 12 -39.40 -27.07 22.73
CA LEU A 12 -38.46 -27.69 21.78
C LEU A 12 -37.61 -26.55 21.19
N LEU A 13 -36.41 -26.35 21.72
CA LEU A 13 -35.37 -25.64 20.99
C LEU A 13 -34.70 -26.67 20.09
N THR A 14 -35.22 -26.80 18.87
CA THR A 14 -34.45 -27.33 17.76
C THR A 14 -33.22 -26.43 17.64
N PHE A 15 -32.08 -26.92 18.11
CA PHE A 15 -30.79 -26.38 17.72
C PHE A 15 -30.69 -26.56 16.21
N SER A 16 -31.20 -25.58 15.46
CA SER A 16 -30.78 -25.38 14.09
C SER A 16 -29.29 -25.13 14.15
N SER A 17 -28.53 -26.17 13.80
CA SER A 17 -27.12 -26.06 13.43
C SER A 17 -27.03 -25.04 12.30
N ALA A 18 -26.91 -23.76 12.65
CA ALA A 18 -26.45 -22.75 11.73
C ALA A 18 -24.99 -23.10 11.46
N SER A 19 -24.76 -23.85 10.38
CA SER A 19 -23.43 -24.03 9.81
C SER A 19 -22.84 -22.66 9.56
N ARG A 20 -21.91 -22.26 10.44
CA ARG A 20 -21.12 -21.04 10.32
C ARG A 20 -20.03 -21.29 9.28
N GLU A 21 -20.44 -21.42 8.03
CA GLU A 21 -19.55 -21.43 6.87
C GLU A 21 -19.35 -20.00 6.41
N ASP A 22 -18.50 -19.27 7.12
CA ASP A 22 -17.93 -18.01 6.63
C ASP A 22 -16.53 -17.85 7.22
N ARG A 23 -15.60 -18.68 6.74
CA ARG A 23 -14.15 -18.50 6.98
C ARG A 23 -13.33 -18.34 5.70
N PHE A 24 -14.00 -18.20 4.56
CA PHE A 24 -13.36 -17.92 3.27
C PHE A 24 -13.85 -16.62 2.65
N ALA A 25 -14.30 -15.67 3.47
CA ALA A 25 -14.31 -14.28 3.03
C ALA A 25 -12.86 -13.93 2.70
N ASN A 26 -12.56 -13.83 1.40
CA ASN A 26 -11.31 -13.25 0.91
C ASN A 26 -11.14 -11.94 1.70
N PRO A 27 -10.03 -11.72 2.43
CA PRO A 27 -9.83 -10.45 3.09
C PRO A 27 -10.02 -9.36 2.03
N PRO A 28 -10.70 -8.24 2.35
CA PRO A 28 -10.93 -7.18 1.37
C PRO A 28 -9.59 -6.90 0.69
N LYS A 29 -9.55 -7.07 -0.63
CA LYS A 29 -8.34 -6.92 -1.42
C LYS A 29 -7.85 -5.51 -1.13
N ASN A 30 -6.87 -5.38 -0.24
CA ASN A 30 -6.30 -4.10 0.10
C ASN A 30 -5.49 -3.72 -1.12
N TYR A 31 -6.11 -2.98 -2.03
CA TYR A 31 -5.45 -2.45 -3.20
C TYR A 31 -4.46 -1.43 -2.67
N GLU A 32 -3.25 -1.91 -2.36
CA GLU A 32 -2.15 -1.08 -1.93
C GLU A 32 -1.96 0.00 -2.99
N LYS A 33 -2.07 1.26 -2.57
CA LYS A 33 -1.97 2.40 -3.48
C LYS A 33 -0.55 2.48 -3.99
N HIS A 34 -0.43 2.93 -5.23
CA HIS A 34 0.86 3.24 -5.82
C HIS A 34 0.92 4.74 -6.08
N LEU A 35 2.05 5.36 -5.76
CA LEU A 35 2.31 6.78 -5.96
C LEU A 35 3.45 6.93 -6.96
N VAL A 36 3.47 8.04 -7.69
CA VAL A 36 4.58 8.40 -8.58
C VAL A 36 5.33 9.58 -8.01
N PHE A 37 6.62 9.37 -7.75
CA PHE A 37 7.58 10.39 -7.37
C PHE A 37 8.24 10.94 -8.63
N ARG A 38 8.23 12.25 -8.78
CA ARG A 38 9.07 12.96 -9.74
C ARG A 38 10.28 13.54 -9.04
N ILE A 39 11.47 13.19 -9.48
CA ILE A 39 12.75 13.63 -8.90
C ILE A 39 13.54 14.41 -9.95
N PHE A 40 14.10 15.54 -9.56
CA PHE A 40 14.83 16.48 -10.41
C PHE A 40 16.32 16.52 -9.99
N PRO A 41 17.21 15.79 -10.70
CA PRO A 41 18.65 15.90 -10.49
C PRO A 41 19.20 17.19 -11.10
N ASN A 42 19.84 18.02 -10.28
CA ASN A 42 20.47 19.27 -10.69
C ASN A 42 22.01 19.20 -10.66
N THR A 43 22.58 18.11 -10.16
CA THR A 43 24.03 17.90 -10.07
C THR A 43 24.42 16.51 -10.57
N THR A 44 25.70 16.35 -10.92
CA THR A 44 26.26 15.06 -11.36
C THR A 44 26.08 13.98 -10.29
N ASP A 45 26.28 14.32 -9.02
CA ASP A 45 26.12 13.38 -7.91
C ASP A 45 24.68 12.93 -7.73
N GLN A 46 23.70 13.83 -7.93
CA GLN A 46 22.28 13.48 -7.87
C GLN A 46 21.88 12.57 -9.03
N LEU A 47 22.38 12.85 -10.24
CA LEU A 47 22.14 11.99 -11.39
C LEU A 47 22.79 10.60 -11.19
N ALA A 48 24.01 10.55 -10.65
CA ALA A 48 24.67 9.30 -10.31
C ALA A 48 23.90 8.51 -9.24
N ALA A 49 23.37 9.17 -8.21
CA ALA A 49 22.55 8.54 -7.18
C ALA A 49 21.24 7.97 -7.75
N LEU A 50 20.57 8.69 -8.67
CA LEU A 50 19.39 8.18 -9.37
C LEU A 50 19.71 6.98 -10.26
N ASN A 51 20.86 6.99 -10.94
CA ASN A 51 21.32 5.84 -11.73
C ASN A 51 21.59 4.62 -10.85
N LEU A 52 22.23 4.80 -9.69
CA LEU A 52 22.42 3.72 -8.71
C LEU A 52 21.08 3.19 -8.18
N LEU A 53 20.12 4.08 -7.92
CA LEU A 53 18.77 3.69 -7.51
C LEU A 53 18.05 2.90 -8.60
N TYR A 54 18.20 3.30 -9.87
CA TYR A 54 17.66 2.58 -11.03
C TYR A 54 18.26 1.18 -11.16
N MET A 55 19.57 1.04 -11.00
CA MET A 55 20.24 -0.27 -11.03
C MET A 55 19.78 -1.21 -9.91
N LYS A 56 19.32 -0.66 -8.79
CA LYS A 56 18.78 -1.41 -7.64
C LYS A 56 17.25 -1.40 -7.58
N SER A 57 16.58 -0.96 -8.63
CA SER A 57 15.13 -0.77 -8.66
C SER A 57 14.37 -2.06 -8.31
N HIS A 58 14.84 -3.20 -8.81
CA HIS A 58 14.26 -4.51 -8.49
C HIS A 58 14.35 -4.87 -7.01
N GLU A 59 15.50 -4.60 -6.35
CA GLU A 59 15.71 -4.85 -4.92
C GLU A 59 14.78 -3.98 -4.05
N TYR A 60 14.52 -2.74 -4.49
CA TYR A 60 13.68 -1.79 -3.77
C TYR A 60 12.21 -1.80 -4.22
N GLU A 61 11.82 -2.71 -5.11
CA GLU A 61 10.47 -2.80 -5.65
C GLU A 61 9.99 -1.47 -6.25
N LEU A 62 10.91 -0.75 -6.90
CA LEU A 62 10.67 0.52 -7.58
C LEU A 62 10.45 0.27 -9.06
N ASP A 63 9.45 0.93 -9.63
CA ASP A 63 9.19 0.88 -11.07
C ASP A 63 9.45 2.25 -11.69
N PHE A 64 10.47 2.33 -12.53
CA PHE A 64 10.86 3.56 -13.20
C PHE A 64 10.06 3.74 -14.48
N TRP A 65 9.03 4.58 -14.42
CA TRP A 65 8.27 4.98 -15.59
C TRP A 65 9.09 5.88 -16.53
N LYS A 66 10.01 6.66 -15.95
CA LYS A 66 11.00 7.44 -16.68
C LYS A 66 12.29 7.52 -15.89
N ALA A 67 13.41 7.20 -16.53
CA ALA A 67 14.73 7.50 -16.00
C ALA A 67 15.18 8.91 -16.44
N ALA A 68 15.88 9.63 -15.56
CA ALA A 68 16.59 10.85 -15.93
C ALA A 68 17.91 10.48 -16.61
N THR A 69 18.18 11.01 -17.81
CA THR A 69 19.43 10.72 -18.54
C THR A 69 20.39 11.90 -18.58
N GLY A 70 20.05 13.02 -17.93
CA GLY A 70 20.85 14.23 -17.92
C GLY A 70 20.31 15.29 -16.98
N PHE A 71 21.02 16.41 -16.89
CA PHE A 71 20.59 17.60 -16.16
C PHE A 71 19.32 18.18 -16.78
N ASP A 72 18.51 18.90 -15.99
CA ASP A 72 17.21 19.47 -16.37
C ASP A 72 16.14 18.46 -16.81
N GLN A 73 16.44 17.16 -16.73
CA GLN A 73 15.45 16.10 -16.85
C GLN A 73 14.91 15.69 -15.49
N PHE A 74 13.93 14.79 -15.49
CA PHE A 74 13.37 14.22 -14.28
C PHE A 74 13.20 12.71 -14.42
N ALA A 75 13.25 12.03 -13.30
CA ALA A 75 12.87 10.64 -13.18
C ALA A 75 11.45 10.55 -12.60
N ASP A 76 10.61 9.71 -13.18
CA ASP A 76 9.31 9.34 -12.62
C ASP A 76 9.40 7.89 -12.11
N ILE A 77 9.16 7.70 -10.82
CA ILE A 77 9.29 6.42 -10.12
C ILE A 77 7.97 6.10 -9.45
N MET A 78 7.32 5.02 -9.90
CA MET A 78 6.19 4.43 -9.21
C MET A 78 6.67 3.58 -8.03
N VAL A 79 6.01 3.76 -6.89
CA VAL A 79 6.33 3.08 -5.64
C VAL A 79 5.04 2.75 -4.88
N ARG A 80 5.04 1.64 -4.14
CA ARG A 80 3.97 1.29 -3.20
C ARG A 80 3.89 2.31 -2.07
N GLU A 81 2.68 2.62 -1.59
CA GLU A 81 2.46 3.55 -0.46
C GLU A 81 3.26 3.16 0.78
N SER A 82 3.39 1.87 1.08
CA SER A 82 4.19 1.34 2.19
C SER A 82 5.70 1.66 2.10
N ARG A 83 6.22 1.88 0.90
CA ARG A 83 7.64 2.16 0.62
C ARG A 83 7.92 3.64 0.34
N ALA A 84 6.88 4.46 0.20
CA ALA A 84 7.00 5.88 -0.17
C ALA A 84 7.88 6.67 0.79
N LEU A 85 7.78 6.40 2.11
CA LEU A 85 8.61 7.06 3.12
C LEU A 85 10.11 6.71 2.98
N ASP A 86 10.42 5.45 2.66
CA ASP A 86 11.80 5.01 2.48
C ASP A 86 12.41 5.62 1.21
N LEU A 87 11.65 5.67 0.12
CA LEU A 87 12.07 6.36 -1.10
C LEU A 87 12.31 7.85 -0.82
N ALA A 88 11.36 8.53 -0.17
CA ALA A 88 11.50 9.94 0.19
C ALA A 88 12.76 10.21 1.03
N ARG A 89 13.06 9.36 2.02
CA ARG A 89 14.26 9.47 2.85
C ARG A 89 15.54 9.37 2.01
N ARG A 90 15.64 8.35 1.16
CA ARG A 90 16.80 8.14 0.27
C ARG A 90 17.00 9.32 -0.70
N VAL A 91 15.91 9.84 -1.27
CA VAL A 91 16.01 10.99 -2.17
C VAL A 91 16.43 12.25 -1.40
N ASN A 92 15.93 12.46 -0.19
CA ASN A 92 16.35 13.59 0.66
C ASN A 92 17.84 13.55 1.02
N GLU A 93 18.43 12.37 1.21
CA GLU A 93 19.88 12.22 1.46
C GLU A 93 20.73 12.76 0.29
N THR A 94 20.22 12.68 -0.94
CA THR A 94 20.88 13.24 -2.14
C THR A 94 20.69 14.76 -2.29
N LYS A 95 19.83 15.37 -1.47
CA LYS A 95 19.37 16.76 -1.59
C LYS A 95 18.73 17.10 -2.95
N ALA A 96 18.33 16.10 -3.73
CA ALA A 96 17.59 16.31 -4.97
C ALA A 96 16.18 16.80 -4.65
N GLN A 97 15.65 17.68 -5.50
CA GLN A 97 14.27 18.12 -5.37
C GLN A 97 13.33 17.03 -5.88
N TRP A 98 12.21 16.82 -5.19
CA TRP A 98 11.21 15.86 -5.61
C TRP A 98 9.80 16.29 -5.23
N LYS A 99 8.81 15.70 -5.89
CA LYS A 99 7.39 15.86 -5.58
C LYS A 99 6.62 14.59 -5.94
N ILE A 100 5.48 14.37 -5.31
CA ILE A 100 4.52 13.35 -5.74
C ILE A 100 3.69 13.97 -6.88
N THR A 101 3.72 13.36 -8.06
CA THR A 101 2.95 13.83 -9.23
C THR A 101 1.64 13.08 -9.39
N ILE A 102 1.61 11.80 -9.02
CA ILE A 102 0.41 10.97 -9.03
C ILE A 102 0.27 10.37 -7.63
N PRO A 103 -0.70 10.82 -6.82
CA PRO A 103 -0.86 10.36 -5.44
C PRO A 103 -1.53 8.99 -5.33
N ASP A 104 -2.21 8.53 -6.38
CA ASP A 104 -2.88 7.23 -6.46
C ASP A 104 -2.97 6.85 -7.94
N VAL A 105 -2.14 5.92 -8.39
CA VAL A 105 -2.10 5.47 -9.79
C VAL A 105 -3.39 4.76 -10.21
N GLN A 106 -4.17 4.28 -9.25
CA GLN A 106 -5.41 3.54 -9.50
C GLN A 106 -6.63 4.45 -9.71
N LYS A 107 -6.49 5.79 -9.66
CA LYS A 107 -7.60 6.75 -9.72
C LYS A 107 -7.45 7.81 -10.81
#